data_AF-A0A963FZU6-F1
#
_entry.id   AF-A0A963FZU6-F1
#
_cell.length_a   1.000
_cell.length_b   1.000
_cell.length_c   1.000
_cell.angle_alpha   90.00
_cell.angle_beta   90.00
_cell.angle_gamma   90.00
#
_symmetry.space_group_name_H-M   'P 1'
#
loop_
_entity.id
_entity.type
_entity.pdbx_description
1 polymer ?
#
loop_
_entity_poly.entity_id
_entity_poly.type
_entity_poly.pdbx_seq_one_letter_code
_entity_poly.pdbx_strand_id
1 'polypeptide(L)'
;MLDAIRDFFRHSLATREADPSEDAHRLQLATAALMLEMSRVDGEVAEAEEQAMRTALEERFGLDRAAVEALLALAESEARESAGDYAFTSL
;
A
#
# COMPACT_ATOMS: atom_id res chain seq x y z
N MET A 1 12.08 -7.38 -1.16
CA MET A 1 10.97 -6.83 -0.36
C MET A 1 11.18 -5.34 -0.04
N LEU A 2 12.14 -4.94 0.80
CA LEU A 2 12.42 -3.51 1.03
C LEU A 2 12.88 -2.76 -0.23
N ASP A 3 13.54 -3.44 -1.16
CA ASP A 3 13.93 -2.85 -2.45
C ASP A 3 12.74 -2.62 -3.36
N ALA A 4 11.71 -3.47 -3.36
CA ALA A 4 10.47 -3.26 -4.11
C ALA A 4 9.68 -2.07 -3.56
N ILE A 5 9.66 -1.90 -2.23
CA ILE A 5 9.09 -0.73 -1.57
C ILE A 5 9.88 0.53 -1.93
N ARG A 6 11.22 0.46 -1.90
CA ARG A 6 12.09 1.59 -2.27
C ARG A 6 11.95 1.95 -3.74
N ASP A 7 11.81 0.96 -4.61
CA ASP A 7 11.62 1.14 -6.04
C ASP A 7 10.22 1.68 -6.33
N PHE A 8 9.19 1.22 -5.64
CA PHE A 8 7.85 1.81 -5.70
C PHE A 8 7.88 3.27 -5.25
N PHE A 9 8.46 3.60 -4.09
CA PHE A 9 8.58 4.99 -3.63
C PHE A 9 9.42 5.84 -4.60
N ARG A 10 10.50 5.30 -5.16
CA ARG A 10 11.38 6.00 -6.10
C ARG A 10 10.72 6.23 -7.45
N HIS A 11 9.98 5.24 -7.98
CA HIS A 11 9.30 5.35 -9.26
C HIS A 11 8.04 6.20 -9.15
N SER A 12 7.31 6.03 -8.05
CA SER A 12 6.12 6.81 -7.75
C SER A 12 6.50 8.27 -7.48
N LEU A 13 7.37 8.56 -6.50
CA LEU A 13 7.67 9.95 -6.09
C LEU A 13 8.54 10.72 -7.10
N ALA A 14 9.04 10.09 -8.16
CA ALA A 14 9.88 10.74 -9.18
C ALA A 14 9.09 11.47 -10.29
N THR A 15 7.75 11.46 -10.26
CA THR A 15 6.95 12.24 -11.23
C THR A 15 6.99 13.72 -10.86
N ARG A 16 7.87 14.47 -11.53
CA ARG A 16 8.19 15.88 -11.25
C ARG A 16 7.10 16.89 -11.59
N GLU A 17 5.89 16.44 -11.97
CA GLU A 17 4.73 17.27 -12.32
C GLU A 17 3.39 16.60 -11.93
N ALA A 18 3.35 15.81 -10.85
CA ALA A 18 2.08 15.24 -10.36
C ALA A 18 1.22 16.33 -9.70
N ASP A 19 -0.09 16.31 -9.97
CA ASP A 19 -1.06 17.15 -9.26
C ASP A 19 -0.93 16.86 -7.75
N PRO A 20 -0.99 17.87 -6.85
CA PRO A 20 -0.95 17.65 -5.41
C PRO A 20 -1.94 16.57 -4.91
N SER A 21 -3.07 16.40 -5.60
CA SER A 21 -4.05 15.35 -5.35
C SER A 21 -3.54 13.95 -5.69
N GLU A 22 -2.80 13.80 -6.79
CA GLU A 22 -2.21 12.52 -7.19
C GLU A 22 -1.07 12.11 -6.25
N ASP A 23 -0.25 13.06 -5.81
CA ASP A 23 0.80 12.81 -4.81
C ASP A 23 0.21 12.37 -3.46
N ALA A 24 -0.88 13.01 -3.02
CA ALA A 24 -1.60 12.61 -1.80
C ALA A 24 -2.17 11.20 -1.93
N HIS A 25 -2.81 10.88 -3.05
CA HIS A 25 -3.35 9.55 -3.31
C HIS A 25 -2.27 8.47 -3.35
N ARG A 26 -1.14 8.76 -3.99
CA ARG A 26 0.00 7.84 -4.03
C ARG A 26 0.62 7.60 -2.65
N LEU A 27 0.69 8.63 -1.81
CA LEU A 27 1.14 8.48 -0.42
C LEU A 27 0.19 7.61 0.40
N GLN A 28 -1.12 7.82 0.24
CA GLN A 28 -2.16 7.01 0.87
C GLN A 28 -2.00 5.53 0.48
N LEU A 29 -1.87 5.26 -0.82
CA LEU A 29 -1.72 3.91 -1.36
C LEU A 29 -0.43 3.23 -0.87
N ALA A 30 0.70 3.93 -0.89
CA ALA A 30 1.97 3.42 -0.39
C ALA A 30 1.89 3.04 1.10
N THR A 31 1.21 3.88 1.88
CA THR A 31 1.06 3.68 3.32
C THR A 31 0.16 2.47 3.61
N ALA A 32 -0.97 2.36 2.92
CA ALA A 32 -1.88 1.23 3.06
C ALA A 32 -1.21 -0.10 2.64
N ALA A 33 -0.48 -0.10 1.52
CA ALA A 33 0.25 -1.28 1.06
C ALA A 33 1.32 -1.72 2.08
N LEU A 34 2.03 -0.77 2.69
CA LEU A 34 3.02 -1.08 3.71
C LEU A 34 2.40 -1.68 4.98
N MET A 35 1.28 -1.12 5.45
CA MET A 35 0.57 -1.66 6.62
C MET A 35 0.05 -3.07 6.36
N LEU A 36 -0.50 -3.31 5.17
CA LEU A 36 -0.97 -4.63 4.75
C LEU A 36 0.19 -5.63 4.71
N GLU A 37 1.33 -5.26 4.16
CA GLU A 37 2.52 -6.12 4.13
C GLU A 37 3.03 -6.43 5.55
N MET A 38 3.07 -5.43 6.43
CA MET A 38 3.46 -5.64 7.83
C MET A 38 2.51 -6.57 8.58
N SER A 39 1.20 -6.50 8.32
CA SER A 39 0.19 -7.39 8.92
C SER A 39 0.30 -8.85 8.43
N ARG A 40 1.04 -9.12 7.35
CA ARG A 40 1.17 -10.45 6.76
C ARG A 40 2.47 -11.16 7.14
N VAL A 41 3.38 -10.48 7.85
CA VAL A 41 4.74 -10.97 8.11
C VAL A 41 4.75 -12.26 8.94
N ASP A 42 3.79 -12.43 9.84
CA ASP A 42 3.61 -13.63 10.67
C ASP A 42 2.68 -14.68 10.04
N GLY A 43 2.11 -14.39 8.87
CA GLY A 43 1.29 -15.30 8.07
C GLY A 43 -0.21 -15.26 8.37
N GLU A 44 -0.66 -14.45 9.33
CA GLU A 44 -2.08 -14.33 9.69
C GLU A 44 -2.44 -12.85 9.92
N VAL A 45 -3.48 -12.36 9.25
CA VAL A 45 -4.02 -11.02 9.54
C VAL A 45 -5.20 -11.19 10.49
N ALA A 46 -5.08 -10.69 11.73
CA ALA A 46 -6.17 -10.74 12.68
C ALA A 46 -7.20 -9.62 12.41
N GLU A 47 -8.48 -9.88 12.70
CA GLU A 47 -9.56 -8.88 12.56
C GLU A 47 -9.26 -7.57 13.32
N ALA A 48 -8.59 -7.69 14.49
CA ALA A 48 -8.19 -6.53 15.28
C ALA A 48 -7.14 -5.66 14.58
N GLU A 49 -6.23 -6.27 13.82
CA GLU A 49 -5.19 -5.56 13.05
C GLU A 49 -5.78 -4.90 11.83
N GLU A 50 -6.69 -5.59 11.13
CA GLU A 50 -7.44 -5.02 10.01
C GLU A 50 -8.24 -3.80 10.46
N GLN A 51 -8.95 -3.90 11.59
CA GLN A 51 -9.73 -2.80 12.14
C GLN A 51 -8.84 -1.63 12.61
N ALA A 52 -7.69 -1.92 13.21
CA ALA A 52 -6.72 -0.91 13.60
C ALA A 52 -6.14 -0.18 12.38
N MET A 53 -5.83 -0.91 11.31
CA MET A 53 -5.33 -0.36 10.05
C MET A 53 -6.36 0.55 9.38
N ARG A 54 -7.63 0.12 9.32
CA ARG A 54 -8.75 0.92 8.80
C ARG A 54 -8.89 2.23 9.56
N THR A 55 -8.94 2.15 10.89
CA THR A 55 -9.05 3.33 11.76
C THR A 55 -7.86 4.28 11.57
N ALA A 56 -6.65 3.74 11.49
CA ALA A 56 -5.45 4.54 11.27
C ALA A 56 -5.48 5.27 9.91
N LEU A 57 -5.97 4.62 8.84
CA LEU A 57 -6.09 5.25 7.52
C LEU A 57 -7.16 6.34 7.50
N GLU A 58 -8.32 6.10 8.13
CA GLU A 58 -9.38 7.11 8.28
C GLU A 58 -8.85 8.35 9.02
N GLU A 59 -8.22 8.17 10.18
CA GLU A 59 -7.72 9.27 11.01
C GLU A 59 -6.56 10.03 10.38
N ARG A 60 -5.61 9.33 9.75
CA ARG A 60 -4.39 9.95 9.22
C ARG A 60 -4.62 10.71 7.92
N PHE A 61 -5.56 10.26 7.10
CA PHE A 61 -5.81 10.83 5.77
C PHE A 61 -7.16 11.53 5.65
N GLY A 62 -8.00 11.50 6.70
CA GLY A 62 -9.33 12.09 6.69
C GLY A 62 -10.26 11.42 5.68
N LEU A 63 -10.04 10.13 5.43
CA LEU A 63 -10.81 9.33 4.48
C LEU A 63 -12.07 8.79 5.13
N ASP A 64 -13.15 8.68 4.35
CA ASP A 64 -14.31 7.93 4.79
C ASP A 64 -14.09 6.42 4.65
N ARG A 65 -14.97 5.64 5.25
CA ARG A 65 -14.86 4.18 5.25
C ARG A 65 -14.82 3.59 3.83
N ALA A 66 -15.62 4.12 2.90
CA ALA A 66 -15.67 3.60 1.53
C ALA A 66 -14.36 3.88 0.79
N ALA A 67 -13.75 5.04 1.00
CA ALA A 67 -12.46 5.40 0.45
C ALA A 67 -11.33 4.52 1.04
N VAL A 68 -11.37 4.21 2.34
CA VAL A 68 -10.41 3.30 2.97
C VAL A 68 -10.55 1.87 2.45
N GLU A 69 -11.77 1.36 2.28
CA GLU A 69 -12.02 0.05 1.65
C GLU A 69 -11.43 -0.01 0.24
N ALA A 70 -11.70 1.00 -0.58
CA ALA A 70 -11.17 1.09 -1.94
C ALA A 70 -9.64 1.17 -1.95
N LEU A 71 -9.06 1.93 -1.03
CA LEU A 71 -7.61 2.09 -0.89
C LEU A 71 -6.93 0.78 -0.48
N LEU A 72 -7.52 0.03 0.45
CA LEU A 72 -6.99 -1.26 0.88
C LEU A 72 -7.10 -2.32 -0.23
N ALA A 73 -8.20 -2.34 -0.97
CA ALA A 73 -8.35 -3.22 -2.13
C ALA A 73 -7.32 -2.92 -3.23
N LEU A 74 -7.06 -1.64 -3.50
CA LEU A 74 -6.04 -1.20 -4.44
C LEU A 74 -4.64 -1.58 -3.95
N ALA A 75 -4.34 -1.32 -2.68
CA ALA A 75 -3.07 -1.68 -2.05
C ALA A 75 -2.80 -3.18 -2.12
N GLU A 76 -3.82 -4.02 -1.93
CA GLU A 76 -3.68 -5.46 -2.06
C GLU A 76 -3.40 -5.90 -3.50
N SER A 77 -4.06 -5.27 -4.48
CA SER A 77 -3.81 -5.54 -5.90
C SER A 77 -2.38 -5.20 -6.29
N GLU A 78 -1.91 -4.01 -5.92
CA GLU A 78 -0.54 -3.54 -6.18
C GLU A 78 0.51 -4.39 -5.47
N ALA A 79 0.24 -4.81 -4.23
CA ALA A 79 1.13 -5.73 -3.50
C ALA A 79 1.25 -7.09 -4.20
N ARG A 80 0.15 -7.63 -4.74
CA ARG A 80 0.15 -8.87 -5.53
C ARG A 80 0.90 -8.72 -6.84
N GLU A 81 0.73 -7.60 -7.54
CA GLU A 81 1.42 -7.31 -8.80
C GLU A 81 2.92 -7.06 -8.59
N SER A 82 3.32 -6.37 -7.53
CA SER A 82 4.73 -6.16 -7.17
C SER A 82 5.42 -7.45 -6.72
N ALA A 83 4.70 -8.36 -6.05
CA ALA A 83 5.18 -9.71 -5.79
C ALA A 83 5.31 -10.55 -7.07
N GLY A 84 4.75 -10.10 -8.20
CA GLY A 84 4.84 -10.75 -9.51
C GLY A 84 6.21 -10.67 -10.19
N ASP A 85 7.15 -9.85 -9.69
CA ASP A 85 8.51 -9.72 -10.23
C ASP A 85 9.48 -10.83 -9.77
N TYR A 86 8.98 -12.04 -9.50
CA TYR A 86 9.81 -13.26 -9.45
C TYR A 86 10.26 -13.73 -10.85
N ALA A 87 10.65 -12.79 -11.72
CA ALA A 87 11.23 -13.07 -13.04
C ALA A 87 12.66 -13.67 -12.97
N PHE A 88 13.19 -13.94 -11.78
CA PHE A 88 14.55 -14.47 -11.59
C PHE A 88 14.64 -15.79 -10.82
N THR A 89 13.54 -16.51 -10.61
CA THR A 89 13.57 -17.85 -9.97
C THR A 89 12.94 -18.98 -10.79
N SER A 90 12.63 -18.77 -12.07
CA SER A 90 12.48 -19.90 -12.99
C SER A 90 13.85 -20.29 -13.55
N LEU A 91 14.18 -21.59 -13.39
CA LEU A 91 15.44 -22.29 -13.69
C LEU A 91 16.20 -21.84 -14.94
#